data_AF-A0A920G803-F1
#
_entry.id   AF-A0A920G803-F1
#
_cell.length_a   1.000
_cell.length_b   1.000
_cell.length_c   1.000
_cell.angle_alpha   90.00
_cell.angle_beta   90.00
_cell.angle_gamma   90.00
#
_symmetry.space_group_name_H-M   'P 1'
#
loop_
_entity.id
_entity.type
_entity.pdbx_description
1 polymer ?
#
loop_
_entity_poly.entity_id
_entity_poly.type
_entity_poly.pdbx_seq_one_letter_code
_entity_poly.pdbx_strand_id
1 'polypeptide(L)'
;MVPTSSEGITIAEMPKLGMRCVGSCSVHLDNVFVPDALLLGEPGNGWYQSTKTVNNEKLINAAFCLGMLDGVIEDALEHMKSRQHLAR
;
A
#
# COMPACT_ATOMS: atom_id res chain seq x y z
N MET A 1 -5.31 1.14 -18.85
CA MET A 1 -6.21 1.32 -17.69
C MET A 1 -7.41 0.41 -17.88
N VAL A 2 -7.88 -0.23 -16.82
CA VAL A 2 -9.02 -1.16 -16.90
C VAL A 2 -10.13 -0.64 -15.97
N PRO A 3 -11.31 -0.26 -16.49
CA PRO A 3 -12.43 0.18 -15.66
C PRO A 3 -12.89 -0.94 -14.72
N THR A 4 -13.17 -0.63 -13.45
CA THR A 4 -13.63 -1.64 -12.47
C THR A 4 -15.00 -2.22 -12.79
N SER A 5 -15.80 -1.53 -13.60
CA SER A 5 -17.09 -1.98 -14.10
C SER A 5 -17.00 -2.90 -15.32
N SER A 6 -15.78 -3.25 -15.78
CA SER A 6 -15.62 -4.12 -16.94
C SER A 6 -16.12 -5.53 -16.62
N GLU A 7 -16.79 -6.14 -17.59
CA GLU A 7 -17.24 -7.52 -17.49
C GLU A 7 -16.05 -8.46 -17.27
N GLY A 8 -16.22 -9.46 -16.39
CA GLY A 8 -15.16 -10.40 -16.01
C GLY A 8 -14.27 -9.95 -14.84
N ILE A 9 -14.48 -8.75 -14.28
CA ILE A 9 -13.77 -8.30 -13.08
C ILE A 9 -14.53 -8.68 -11.81
N THR A 10 -13.84 -9.33 -10.88
CA THR A 10 -14.34 -9.57 -9.52
C THR A 10 -13.41 -8.95 -8.49
N ILE A 11 -13.96 -8.18 -7.55
CA ILE A 11 -13.20 -7.54 -6.47
C ILE A 11 -13.71 -8.11 -5.14
N ALA A 12 -12.79 -8.62 -4.32
CA ALA A 12 -13.11 -9.16 -3.00
C ALA A 12 -12.26 -8.49 -1.92
N GLU A 13 -12.85 -8.23 -0.77
CA GLU A 13 -12.15 -7.68 0.38
C GLU A 13 -11.08 -8.67 0.88
N MET A 14 -9.93 -8.13 1.30
CA MET A 14 -8.83 -8.93 1.82
C MET A 14 -8.59 -8.62 3.30
N PRO A 15 -8.75 -9.62 4.20
CA PRO A 15 -8.47 -9.41 5.61
C PRO A 15 -6.98 -9.20 5.85
N LYS A 16 -6.65 -8.27 6.77
CA LYS A 16 -5.27 -7.91 7.10
C LYS A 16 -5.01 -7.99 8.59
N LEU A 17 -3.79 -8.42 8.93
CA LEU A 17 -3.27 -8.44 10.30
C LEU A 17 -3.16 -7.03 10.89
N GLY A 18 -2.66 -6.08 10.11
CA GLY A 18 -2.45 -4.69 10.52
C GLY A 18 -2.82 -3.70 9.42
N MET A 19 -2.55 -2.41 9.65
CA MET A 19 -2.89 -1.31 8.72
C MET A 19 -4.35 -1.39 8.22
N ARG A 20 -5.27 -1.74 9.13
CA ARG A 20 -6.68 -2.04 8.82
C ARG A 20 -7.45 -0.82 8.31
N CYS A 21 -6.94 0.38 8.53
CA CYS A 21 -7.48 1.62 7.98
C CYS A 21 -7.22 1.79 6.48
N VAL A 22 -6.27 1.07 5.90
CA VAL A 22 -5.97 1.13 4.47
C VAL A 22 -6.88 0.12 3.75
N GLY A 23 -7.64 0.54 2.75
CA GLY A 23 -8.44 -0.39 1.95
C GLY A 23 -7.53 -1.35 1.16
N SER A 24 -7.78 -2.65 1.21
CA SER A 24 -7.04 -3.64 0.43
C SER A 24 -7.98 -4.73 -0.05
N CYS A 25 -7.82 -5.14 -1.32
CA CYS A 25 -8.69 -6.10 -1.97
C CYS A 25 -7.87 -6.97 -2.95
N SER A 26 -8.41 -8.13 -3.29
CA SER A 26 -7.97 -8.90 -4.44
C SER A 26 -8.82 -8.53 -5.65
N VAL A 27 -8.17 -8.28 -6.79
CA VAL A 27 -8.84 -8.02 -8.08
C VAL A 27 -8.55 -9.20 -9.00
N HIS A 28 -9.60 -9.92 -9.39
CA HIS A 28 -9.53 -11.02 -10.35
C HIS A 28 -10.03 -10.55 -11.72
N LEU A 29 -9.28 -10.87 -12.77
CA LEU A 29 -9.62 -10.56 -14.15
C LEU A 29 -9.80 -11.88 -14.90
N ASP A 30 -11.04 -12.23 -15.22
CA ASP A 30 -11.40 -13.41 -16.01
C ASP A 30 -11.89 -12.99 -17.40
N ASN A 31 -11.10 -13.31 -18.43
CA ASN A 31 -11.39 -13.01 -19.83
C ASN A 31 -11.87 -11.56 -20.11
N VAL A 32 -11.31 -10.59 -19.38
CA VAL A 32 -11.69 -9.17 -19.49
C VAL A 32 -11.20 -8.59 -20.82
N PHE A 33 -12.11 -8.08 -21.63
CA PHE A 33 -11.74 -7.33 -22.85
C PHE A 33 -11.22 -5.93 -22.49
N VAL A 34 -10.09 -5.54 -23.08
CA VAL A 34 -9.49 -4.21 -22.90
C VAL A 34 -9.12 -3.64 -24.28
N PRO A 35 -9.66 -2.47 -24.69
CA PRO A 35 -9.29 -1.83 -25.94
C PRO A 35 -7.84 -1.34 -25.96
N ASP A 36 -7.20 -1.40 -27.13
CA ASP A 36 -5.82 -0.91 -27.35
C ASP A 36 -5.63 0.57 -26.96
N ALA A 37 -6.67 1.38 -27.11
CA ALA A 37 -6.67 2.80 -26.70
C ALA A 37 -6.44 3.01 -25.20
N LEU A 38 -6.62 1.97 -24.38
CA LEU A 38 -6.36 2.01 -22.94
C LEU A 38 -4.98 1.45 -22.58
N LEU A 39 -4.15 1.06 -23.56
CA LEU A 39 -2.77 0.65 -23.31
C LEU A 39 -2.00 1.82 -22.67
N LEU A 40 -1.26 1.51 -21.60
CA LEU A 40 -0.36 2.47 -20.98
C LEU A 40 1.06 2.25 -21.53
N GLY A 41 1.57 3.29 -22.20
CA GLY A 41 2.86 3.26 -22.88
C GLY A 41 2.93 2.20 -23.98
N GLU A 42 4.08 1.54 -24.10
CA GLU A 42 4.38 0.60 -25.20
C GLU A 42 4.24 -0.88 -24.78
N PRO A 43 3.71 -1.76 -25.65
CA PRO A 43 3.65 -3.20 -25.40
C PRO A 43 5.04 -3.78 -25.10
N GLY A 44 5.11 -4.67 -24.11
CA GLY A 44 6.37 -5.32 -23.71
C GLY A 44 7.31 -4.45 -22.86
N ASN A 45 6.99 -3.16 -22.64
CA ASN A 45 7.86 -2.24 -21.93
C ASN A 45 7.37 -1.86 -20.52
N GLY A 46 6.43 -2.64 -19.95
CA GLY A 46 5.76 -2.31 -18.68
C GLY A 46 6.69 -2.22 -17.46
N TRP A 47 7.75 -3.03 -17.41
CA TRP A 47 8.73 -2.99 -16.32
C TRP A 47 9.44 -1.63 -16.26
N TYR A 48 10.06 -1.22 -17.38
CA TYR A 48 10.83 0.03 -17.42
C TYR A 48 9.97 1.27 -17.19
N GLN A 49 8.72 1.25 -17.68
CA GLN A 49 7.76 2.30 -17.40
C GLN A 49 7.42 2.41 -15.90
N SER A 50 7.36 1.28 -15.18
CA SER A 50 7.02 1.23 -13.76
C SER A 50 8.19 1.57 -12.83
N THR A 51 9.44 1.36 -13.27
CA THR A 51 10.64 1.52 -12.42
C THR A 51 10.75 2.91 -11.80
N LYS A 52 10.38 3.98 -12.54
CA LYS A 52 10.42 5.35 -12.01
C LYS A 52 9.51 5.52 -10.80
N THR A 53 8.29 4.99 -10.87
CA THR A 53 7.32 5.04 -9.78
C THR A 53 7.81 4.24 -8.58
N VAL A 54 8.27 3.00 -8.81
CA VAL A 54 8.81 2.13 -7.74
C VAL A 54 9.99 2.78 -7.01
N ASN A 55 10.85 3.52 -7.72
CA ASN A 55 11.96 4.23 -7.09
C ASN A 55 11.49 5.36 -6.17
N ASN A 56 10.44 6.09 -6.55
CA ASN A 56 9.84 7.10 -5.68
C ASN A 56 9.12 6.48 -4.47
N GLU A 57 8.42 5.37 -4.67
CA GLU A 57 7.72 4.64 -3.59
C GLU A 57 8.69 4.20 -2.48
N LYS A 58 9.91 3.78 -2.83
CA LYS A 58 10.95 3.44 -1.83
C LYS A 58 11.27 4.60 -0.91
N LEU A 59 11.40 5.81 -1.45
CA LEU A 59 11.68 7.01 -0.65
C LEU A 59 10.50 7.35 0.26
N ILE A 60 9.27 7.26 -0.27
CA ILE A 60 8.04 7.49 0.50
C ILE A 60 7.93 6.48 1.64
N ASN A 61 8.22 5.21 1.39
CA ASN A 61 8.19 4.17 2.42
C ASN A 61 9.22 4.42 3.53
N ALA A 62 10.43 4.88 3.18
CA ALA A 62 11.44 5.24 4.18
C ALA A 62 10.95 6.40 5.07
N ALA A 63 10.40 7.45 4.47
CA ALA A 63 9.83 8.57 5.22
C ALA A 63 8.66 8.15 6.12
N PHE A 64 7.80 7.26 5.63
CA PHE A 64 6.69 6.70 6.40
C PHE A 64 7.19 5.91 7.63
N CYS A 65 8.21 5.07 7.47
CA CYS A 65 8.83 4.36 8.59
C CYS A 65 9.44 5.29 9.63
N LEU A 66 10.08 6.39 9.21
CA LEU A 66 10.66 7.37 10.13
C LEU A 66 9.56 8.04 10.96
N GLY A 67 8.47 8.52 10.34
CA GLY A 67 7.36 9.13 11.09
C GLY A 67 6.67 8.16 12.05
N MET A 68 6.56 6.87 11.69
CA MET A 68 6.05 5.85 12.63
C MET A 68 6.98 5.66 13.83
N LEU A 69 8.30 5.66 13.62
CA LEU A 69 9.27 5.50 14.71
C LEU A 69 9.22 6.69 15.68
N ASP A 70 9.08 7.91 15.17
CA ASP A 70 8.91 9.10 16.02
C ASP A 70 7.70 8.95 16.95
N GLY A 71 6.54 8.55 16.40
CA GLY A 71 5.34 8.32 17.21
C GLY A 71 5.50 7.18 18.23
N VAL A 72 6.21 6.10 17.87
CA VAL A 72 6.52 5.00 18.82
C VAL A 72 7.42 5.48 19.95
N ILE A 73 8.42 6.33 19.67
CA ILE A 73 9.32 6.87 20.68
C ILE A 73 8.57 7.81 21.63
N GLU A 74 7.71 8.67 21.09
CA GLU A 74 6.86 9.56 21.90
C GLU A 74 5.95 8.77 22.86
N ASP A 75 5.23 7.77 22.34
CA ASP A 75 4.35 6.91 23.14
C ASP A 75 5.13 6.12 24.20
N ALA A 76 6.29 5.55 23.83
CA ALA A 76 7.15 4.84 24.78
C ALA A 76 7.66 5.75 25.90
N LEU A 77 8.06 6.99 25.58
CA LEU A 77 8.51 7.98 26.57
C LEU A 77 7.38 8.41 27.50
N GLU A 78 6.18 8.61 26.99
CA GLU A 78 5.00 8.92 27.79
C GLU A 78 4.65 7.75 28.73
N HIS A 79 4.68 6.52 28.21
CA HIS A 79 4.45 5.32 29.01
C HIS A 79 5.47 5.19 30.14
N MET A 80 6.77 5.38 29.87
CA MET A 80 7.81 5.29 30.89
C MET A 80 7.69 6.36 31.98
N LYS A 81 7.26 7.58 31.64
CA LYS A 81 7.08 8.68 32.61
C LYS A 81 5.85 8.48 33.51
N SER A 82 4.77 7.92 32.95
CA SER A 82 3.49 7.73 33.65
C SER A 82 3.42 6.41 34.41
N ARG A 83 4.19 5.40 33.99
CA ARG A 83 4.32 4.12 34.69
C ARG A 83 4.97 4.29 36.06
N GLN A 84 4.17 4.16 37.11
CA GLN A 84 4.71 3.79 38.42
C GLN A 84 4.91 2.28 38.49
N HIS A 85 6.15 1.85 38.33
CA HIS A 85 6.58 0.55 38.79
C HIS A 85 7.08 0.74 40.23
N LEU A 86 6.61 -0.09 41.16
CA LEU A 86 7.06 -0.07 42.55
C LEU A 86 8.57 -0.42 42.55
N ALA A 87 9.43 0.59 42.53
CA ALA A 87 10.85 0.41 42.80
C ALA A 87 10.96 0.05 44.28
N ARG A 88 11.53 -1.13 44.56
CA ARG A 88 12.14 -1.42 45.85
C ARG A 88 13.43 -0.62 45.99
#